data_AF-A0A2S6IGD3-F1
#
_entry.id   AF-A0A2S6IGD3-F1
#
_cell.length_a   1.000
_cell.length_b   1.000
_cell.length_c   1.000
_cell.angle_alpha   90.00
_cell.angle_beta   90.00
_cell.angle_gamma   90.00
#
_symmetry.space_group_name_H-M   'P 1'
#
loop_
_entity.id
_entity.type
_entity.pdbx_description
1 polymer ?
#
loop_
_entity_poly.entity_id
_entity_poly.type
_entity_poly.pdbx_seq_one_letter_code
_entity_poly.pdbx_strand_id
1 'polypeptide(L)'
;MKKFLLLLIAIPFLSLTTINDRDQFIGKWIDEKEKGFIEFDKEGYVMLGSLDDPYGGKDFVINGKRVSMTYQIFEETTPIQLDIILTEFESGKQKKMLCIAQFISDDKMRLQMDVTGNRPTEFNEEKQVYFNREL
;
A
#
# COMPACT_ATOMS: atom_id res chain seq x y z
N MET A 1 -57.44 18.77 17.72
CA MET A 1 -57.59 18.43 16.29
C MET A 1 -56.38 18.97 15.54
N LYS A 2 -55.63 18.09 14.82
CA LYS A 2 -54.88 18.33 13.56
C LYS A 2 -54.06 19.64 13.45
N LYS A 3 -52.73 19.68 13.27
CA LYS A 3 -51.82 18.87 12.41
C LYS A 3 -50.36 19.24 12.73
N PHE A 4 -49.46 18.26 12.54
CA PHE A 4 -48.12 18.32 11.90
C PHE A 4 -47.49 19.73 11.68
N LEU A 5 -46.22 19.96 11.99
CA LEU A 5 -45.07 19.35 11.31
C LEU A 5 -43.87 19.19 12.28
N LEU A 6 -43.39 17.94 12.44
CA LEU A 6 -41.96 17.70 12.63
C LEU A 6 -41.26 18.16 11.33
N LEU A 7 -40.46 19.21 11.38
CA LEU A 7 -39.47 19.46 10.33
C LEU A 7 -38.16 18.79 10.77
N LEU A 8 -38.11 17.48 10.57
CA LEU A 8 -36.90 16.69 10.62
C LEU A 8 -36.07 17.09 9.39
N ILE A 9 -35.18 18.07 9.53
CA ILE A 9 -34.14 18.29 8.53
C ILE A 9 -33.08 17.20 8.75
N ALA A 10 -33.40 15.99 8.29
CA ALA A 10 -32.41 14.97 8.03
C ALA A 10 -31.59 15.48 6.84
N ILE A 11 -30.52 16.23 7.13
CA ILE A 11 -29.45 16.44 6.16
C ILE A 11 -28.82 15.06 6.00
N PRO A 12 -28.92 14.38 4.84
CA PRO A 12 -28.06 13.24 4.61
C PRO A 12 -26.65 13.82 4.59
N PHE A 13 -25.85 13.46 5.59
CA PHE A 13 -24.39 13.54 5.48
C PHE A 13 -24.02 12.65 4.29
N LEU A 14 -24.01 13.25 3.09
CA LEU A 14 -23.28 12.73 1.95
C LEU A 14 -21.80 12.86 2.33
N SER A 15 -21.32 11.90 3.11
CA SER A 15 -19.91 11.60 3.22
C SER A 15 -19.47 11.08 1.87
N LEU A 16 -19.16 12.00 0.95
CA LEU A 16 -18.30 11.69 -0.20
C LEU A 16 -16.94 11.34 0.39
N THR A 17 -16.74 10.07 0.74
CA THR A 17 -15.39 9.54 0.95
C THR A 17 -14.73 9.59 -0.41
N THR A 18 -14.00 10.66 -0.70
CA THR A 18 -12.93 10.58 -1.69
C THR A 18 -12.03 9.47 -1.20
N ILE A 19 -12.10 8.31 -1.84
CA ILE A 19 -11.13 7.23 -1.61
C ILE A 19 -9.80 7.85 -2.04
N ASN A 20 -8.99 8.18 -1.04
CA ASN A 20 -7.62 8.57 -1.26
C ASN A 20 -6.91 7.29 -1.78
N ASP A 21 -6.08 7.39 -2.82
CA ASP A 21 -5.34 6.22 -3.33
C ASP A 21 -4.54 5.58 -2.18
N ARG A 22 -4.01 6.38 -1.24
CA ARG A 22 -3.42 5.89 0.01
C ARG A 22 -4.34 4.97 0.80
N ASP A 23 -5.61 5.33 0.94
CA ASP A 23 -6.60 4.48 1.61
C ASP A 23 -6.88 3.21 0.82
N GLN A 24 -6.80 3.28 -0.53
CA GLN A 24 -6.93 2.11 -1.38
C GLN A 24 -5.77 1.13 -1.18
N PHE A 25 -4.53 1.58 -0.93
CA PHE A 25 -3.42 0.66 -0.64
C PHE A 25 -3.59 -0.10 0.68
N ILE A 26 -4.28 0.46 1.68
CA ILE A 26 -4.39 -0.14 3.01
C ILE A 26 -4.97 -1.56 2.95
N GLY A 27 -4.35 -2.47 3.70
CA GLY A 27 -4.73 -3.88 3.77
C GLY A 27 -3.69 -4.79 3.15
N LYS A 28 -4.01 -6.08 3.10
CA LYS A 28 -3.15 -7.13 2.60
C LYS A 28 -3.49 -7.49 1.16
N TRP A 29 -2.44 -7.66 0.37
CA TRP A 29 -2.48 -7.93 -1.06
C TRP A 29 -1.67 -9.19 -1.34
N ILE A 30 -2.29 -10.19 -1.93
CA ILE A 30 -1.73 -11.53 -2.16
C ILE A 30 -1.38 -11.71 -3.63
N ASP A 31 -0.15 -12.14 -3.90
CA ASP A 31 0.24 -12.71 -5.18
C ASP A 31 -0.05 -14.21 -5.15
N GLU A 32 -1.16 -14.62 -5.74
CA GLU A 32 -1.56 -16.02 -5.79
C GLU A 32 -0.59 -16.91 -6.57
N LYS A 33 0.17 -16.33 -7.52
CA LYS A 33 1.08 -17.08 -8.38
C LYS A 33 2.31 -17.51 -7.60
N GLU A 34 2.95 -16.57 -6.91
CA GLU A 34 4.22 -16.81 -6.18
C GLU A 34 4.01 -17.01 -4.66
N LYS A 35 2.75 -17.01 -4.19
CA LYS A 35 2.38 -17.09 -2.75
C LYS A 35 3.05 -16.01 -1.91
N GLY A 36 3.28 -14.85 -2.52
CA GLY A 36 3.81 -13.66 -1.86
C GLY A 36 2.69 -12.76 -1.35
N PHE A 37 3.03 -11.80 -0.51
CA PHE A 37 2.11 -10.73 -0.14
C PHE A 37 2.83 -9.40 0.07
N ILE A 38 2.03 -8.33 0.06
CA ILE A 38 2.38 -7.02 0.57
C ILE A 38 1.21 -6.49 1.40
N GLU A 39 1.48 -5.96 2.59
CA GLU A 39 0.47 -5.45 3.51
C GLU A 39 0.83 -4.02 3.93
N PHE A 40 -0.08 -3.09 3.67
CA PHE A 40 0.06 -1.69 4.04
C PHE A 40 -0.84 -1.39 5.24
N ASP A 41 -0.25 -0.89 6.32
CA ASP A 41 -1.02 -0.46 7.49
C ASP A 41 -1.35 1.04 7.44
N LYS A 42 -2.31 1.45 8.28
CA LYS A 42 -2.76 2.85 8.39
C LYS A 42 -1.74 3.77 9.05
N GLU A 43 -0.75 3.21 9.74
CA GLU A 43 0.30 3.95 10.46
C GLU A 43 1.50 4.28 9.55
N GLY A 44 1.54 3.72 8.34
CA GLY A 44 2.59 3.98 7.35
C GLY A 44 3.67 2.89 7.27
N TYR A 45 3.44 1.72 7.88
CA TYR A 45 4.33 0.57 7.79
C TYR A 45 3.87 -0.42 6.73
N VAL A 46 4.83 -1.15 6.17
CA VAL A 46 4.59 -2.18 5.17
C VAL A 46 5.28 -3.47 5.57
N MET A 47 4.58 -4.59 5.39
CA MET A 47 5.13 -5.95 5.48
C MET A 47 5.06 -6.60 4.11
N LEU A 48 6.05 -7.42 3.77
CA LEU A 48 6.08 -8.18 2.53
C LEU A 48 6.89 -9.47 2.72
N GLY A 49 6.72 -10.41 1.80
CA GLY A 49 7.42 -11.69 1.85
C GLY A 49 6.55 -12.83 1.33
N SER A 50 6.96 -14.06 1.62
CA SER A 50 6.08 -15.22 1.47
C SER A 50 5.14 -15.31 2.66
N LEU A 51 4.04 -16.05 2.51
CA LEU A 51 3.12 -16.31 3.63
C LEU A 51 3.80 -17.00 4.82
N ASP A 52 4.87 -17.77 4.59
CA ASP A 52 5.59 -18.53 5.62
C ASP A 52 6.75 -17.74 6.25
N ASP A 53 7.26 -16.70 5.58
CA ASP A 53 8.42 -15.90 6.01
C ASP A 53 8.18 -14.39 5.74
N PRO A 54 7.25 -13.78 6.48
CA PRO A 54 6.97 -12.34 6.37
C PRO A 54 8.08 -11.51 7.01
N TYR A 55 8.40 -10.36 6.41
CA TYR A 55 9.32 -9.38 7.00
C TYR A 55 8.87 -7.94 6.73
N GLY A 56 9.22 -7.03 7.63
CA GLY A 56 8.81 -5.63 7.58
C GLY A 56 8.09 -5.16 8.83
N GLY A 57 7.27 -4.13 8.67
CA GLY A 57 6.53 -3.53 9.77
C GLY A 57 7.39 -2.60 10.64
N LYS A 58 6.94 -2.43 11.89
CA LYS A 58 7.49 -1.44 12.82
C LYS A 58 8.88 -1.75 13.32
N ASP A 59 9.21 -3.02 13.48
CA ASP A 59 10.43 -3.47 14.15
C ASP A 59 10.75 -4.90 13.78
N PHE A 60 11.85 -5.12 13.07
CA PHE A 60 12.35 -6.44 12.72
C PHE A 60 13.87 -6.42 12.57
N VAL A 61 14.47 -7.61 12.43
CA VAL A 61 15.92 -7.76 12.31
C VAL A 61 16.27 -8.31 10.93
N ILE A 62 17.17 -7.63 10.23
CA ILE A 62 17.76 -8.11 8.98
C ILE A 62 19.28 -7.98 9.06
N ASN A 63 20.01 -9.06 8.76
CA ASN A 63 21.48 -9.10 8.85
C ASN A 63 22.02 -8.62 10.22
N GLY A 64 21.33 -8.96 11.31
CA GLY A 64 21.69 -8.56 12.68
C GLY A 64 21.40 -7.09 13.04
N LYS A 65 20.78 -6.32 12.14
CA LYS A 65 20.43 -4.91 12.37
C LYS A 65 18.93 -4.76 12.62
N ARG A 66 18.58 -4.01 13.66
CA ARG A 66 17.19 -3.64 13.95
C ARG A 66 16.73 -2.53 13.03
N VAL A 67 15.62 -2.75 12.34
CA VAL A 67 15.11 -1.92 11.25
C VAL A 67 13.59 -1.78 11.32
N SER A 68 13.05 -0.75 10.66
CA SER A 68 11.62 -0.64 10.32
C SER A 68 11.43 -0.56 8.80
N MET A 69 10.23 -0.91 8.33
CA MET A 69 9.85 -0.79 6.92
C MET A 69 8.58 0.05 6.78
N THR A 70 8.70 1.19 6.12
CA THR A 70 7.61 2.14 5.87
C THR A 70 7.36 2.32 4.39
N TYR A 71 6.29 3.02 4.03
CA TYR A 71 5.97 3.33 2.64
C TYR A 71 5.63 4.81 2.42
N GLN A 72 5.83 5.28 1.19
CA GLN A 72 5.42 6.61 0.73
C GLN A 72 4.79 6.51 -0.66
N ILE A 73 3.61 7.11 -0.82
CA ILE A 73 2.84 7.08 -2.07
C ILE A 73 2.84 8.49 -2.67
N PHE A 74 2.97 8.57 -3.99
CA PHE A 74 2.92 9.82 -4.76
C PHE A 74 1.79 9.71 -5.80
N GLU A 75 0.60 10.13 -5.42
CA GLU A 75 -0.65 9.91 -6.17
C GLU A 75 -0.76 10.80 -7.41
N GLU A 76 -0.04 11.91 -7.43
CA GLU A 76 0.02 12.88 -8.54
C GLU A 76 0.79 12.34 -9.78
N THR A 77 1.10 11.04 -9.80
CA THR A 77 1.88 10.40 -10.86
C THR A 77 1.09 9.26 -11.49
N THR A 78 1.26 9.09 -12.80
CA THR A 78 0.63 7.99 -13.56
C THR A 78 1.72 7.22 -14.31
N PRO A 79 1.99 5.96 -13.96
CA PRO A 79 1.42 5.17 -12.86
C PRO A 79 1.81 5.70 -11.46
N ILE A 80 1.07 5.29 -10.42
CA ILE A 80 1.28 5.73 -9.04
C ILE A 80 2.69 5.33 -8.61
N GLN A 81 3.49 6.28 -8.14
CA GLN A 81 4.80 5.97 -7.58
C GLN A 81 4.67 5.59 -6.10
N LEU A 82 5.41 4.55 -5.73
CA LEU A 82 5.45 4.01 -4.37
C LEU A 82 6.92 3.81 -3.98
N ASP A 83 7.30 4.25 -2.78
CA ASP A 83 8.58 3.92 -2.15
C ASP A 83 8.34 2.98 -0.99
N ILE A 84 9.08 1.88 -0.92
CA ILE A 84 9.24 1.07 0.29
C ILE A 84 10.57 1.45 0.92
N ILE A 85 10.56 1.87 2.18
CA ILE A 85 11.69 2.51 2.86
C ILE A 85 12.09 1.65 4.06
N LEU A 86 13.29 1.10 3.99
CA LEU A 86 13.93 0.41 5.11
C LEU A 86 14.76 1.41 5.91
N THR A 87 14.54 1.52 7.22
CA THR A 87 15.29 2.43 8.11
C THR A 87 16.00 1.64 9.21
N GLU A 88 17.32 1.79 9.33
CA GLU A 88 18.12 1.24 10.43
C GLU A 88 18.01 2.13 11.67
N PHE A 89 17.68 1.54 12.83
CA PHE A 89 17.42 2.31 14.06
C PHE A 89 18.67 2.96 14.63
N GLU A 90 19.81 2.26 14.61
CA GLU A 90 21.04 2.76 15.23
C GLU A 90 21.66 3.92 14.45
N SER A 91 21.64 3.84 13.12
CA SER A 91 22.34 4.78 12.25
C SER A 91 21.41 5.80 11.59
N GLY A 92 20.10 5.55 11.57
CA GLY A 92 19.12 6.31 10.78
C GLY A 92 19.27 6.12 9.27
N LYS A 93 20.16 5.23 8.80
CA LYS A 93 20.37 5.00 7.37
C LYS A 93 19.11 4.43 6.74
N GLN A 94 18.80 4.94 5.55
CA GLN A 94 17.66 4.49 4.77
C GLN A 94 18.09 3.82 3.47
N LYS A 95 17.38 2.75 3.10
CA LYS A 95 17.42 2.17 1.75
C LYS A 95 16.00 2.18 1.19
N LYS A 96 15.86 2.62 -0.05
CA LYS A 96 14.58 2.67 -0.74
C LYS A 96 14.49 1.61 -1.82
N MET A 97 13.32 1.00 -1.94
CA MET A 97 12.89 0.26 -3.11
C MET A 97 11.86 1.12 -3.84
N LEU A 98 12.19 1.48 -5.08
CA LEU A 98 11.38 2.39 -5.89
C LEU A 98 10.45 1.56 -6.78
N CYS A 99 9.16 1.77 -6.60
CA CYS A 99 8.11 1.02 -7.25
C CYS A 99 7.19 1.93 -8.06
N ILE A 100 6.44 1.31 -8.97
CA ILE A 100 5.20 1.86 -9.52
C ILE A 100 4.06 0.89 -9.26
N ALA A 101 2.86 1.42 -9.12
CA ALA A 101 1.64 0.67 -8.87
C ALA A 101 0.48 1.23 -9.68
N GLN A 102 -0.50 0.38 -9.94
CA GLN A 102 -1.75 0.77 -10.56
C GLN A 102 -2.87 -0.16 -10.10
N PHE A 103 -3.97 0.42 -9.65
CA PHE A 103 -5.20 -0.32 -9.40
C PHE A 103 -5.90 -0.66 -10.71
N ILE A 104 -6.28 -1.92 -10.86
CA ILE A 104 -7.10 -2.44 -11.96
C ILE A 104 -8.56 -2.47 -11.53
N SER A 105 -8.80 -2.75 -10.24
CA SER A 105 -10.08 -2.67 -9.53
C SER A 105 -9.83 -2.42 -8.03
N ASP A 106 -10.88 -2.32 -7.23
CA ASP A 106 -10.80 -2.11 -5.77
C ASP A 106 -10.04 -3.23 -5.03
N ASP A 107 -10.07 -4.43 -5.62
CA ASP A 107 -9.50 -5.68 -5.10
C ASP A 107 -8.34 -6.21 -5.95
N LYS A 108 -7.90 -5.48 -6.98
CA LYS A 108 -6.79 -5.91 -7.84
C LYS A 108 -5.83 -4.78 -8.15
N MET A 109 -4.54 -5.02 -7.89
CA MET A 109 -3.46 -4.09 -8.15
C MET A 109 -2.36 -4.77 -8.96
N ARG A 110 -1.68 -4.02 -9.82
CA ARG A 110 -0.37 -4.40 -10.33
C ARG A 110 0.72 -3.53 -9.73
N LEU A 111 1.86 -4.13 -9.42
CA LEU A 111 3.03 -3.45 -8.86
C LEU A 111 4.27 -3.91 -9.63
N GLN A 112 5.19 -2.99 -9.86
CA GLN A 112 6.50 -3.31 -10.41
C GLN A 112 7.58 -2.62 -9.62
N MET A 113 8.63 -3.38 -9.31
CA MET A 113 9.88 -2.90 -8.73
C MET A 113 11.03 -3.18 -9.70
N ASP A 114 12.11 -2.41 -9.59
CA ASP A 114 13.36 -2.72 -10.26
C ASP A 114 14.43 -3.09 -9.23
N VAL A 115 15.03 -4.27 -9.40
CA VAL A 115 16.13 -4.76 -8.57
C VAL A 115 17.43 -3.97 -8.78
N THR A 116 17.54 -3.20 -9.88
CA THR A 116 18.69 -2.32 -10.14
C THR A 116 18.63 -0.99 -9.37
N GLY A 117 17.50 -0.71 -8.70
CA GLY A 117 17.30 0.49 -7.88
C GLY A 117 16.81 1.71 -8.64
N ASN A 118 16.61 1.62 -9.96
CA ASN A 118 15.97 2.68 -10.74
C ASN A 118 14.45 2.61 -10.57
N ARG A 119 13.75 3.74 -10.53
CA ARG A 119 12.29 3.70 -10.55
C ARG A 119 11.82 3.25 -11.94
N PRO A 120 10.97 2.21 -12.05
CA PRO A 120 10.33 1.91 -13.32
C PRO A 120 9.45 3.08 -13.77
N THR A 121 9.46 3.41 -15.06
CA THR A 121 8.58 4.45 -15.63
C THR A 121 7.31 3.87 -16.24
N GLU A 122 7.33 2.57 -16.54
CA GLU A 122 6.23 1.84 -17.17
C GLU A 122 6.23 0.38 -16.72
N PHE A 123 5.07 -0.27 -16.91
CA PHE A 123 4.91 -1.69 -16.61
C PHE A 123 5.49 -2.55 -17.75
N ASN A 124 6.30 -3.51 -17.38
CA ASN A 124 6.83 -4.57 -18.23
C ASN A 124 6.15 -5.89 -17.84
N GLU A 125 5.63 -6.61 -18.82
CA GLU A 125 4.82 -7.81 -18.59
C GLU A 125 5.54 -8.93 -17.83
N GLU A 126 6.86 -9.02 -17.96
CA GLU A 126 7.68 -10.05 -17.32
C GLU A 126 8.10 -9.66 -15.89
N LYS A 127 8.01 -8.39 -15.53
CA LYS A 127 8.52 -7.85 -14.25
C LYS A 127 7.43 -7.38 -13.29
N GLN A 128 6.21 -7.17 -13.79
CA GLN A 128 5.08 -6.78 -12.96
C GLN A 128 4.54 -7.97 -12.16
N VAL A 129 4.05 -7.69 -10.97
CA VAL A 129 3.33 -8.63 -10.11
C VAL A 129 1.89 -8.16 -9.99
N TYR A 130 0.95 -9.11 -10.09
CA TYR A 130 -0.47 -8.86 -9.85
C TYR A 130 -0.80 -9.33 -8.44
N PHE A 131 -1.45 -8.46 -7.69
CA PHE A 131 -1.96 -8.78 -6.37
C PHE A 131 -3.48 -8.69 -6.34
N ASN A 132 -4.09 -9.62 -5.61
CA ASN A 132 -5.50 -9.56 -5.21
C ASN A 132 -5.59 -9.17 -3.73
N ARG A 133 -6.58 -8.37 -3.37
CA ARG A 133 -6.84 -8.02 -1.97
C ARG A 133 -7.28 -9.26 -1.18
N GLU A 134 -6.71 -9.46 0.00
CA GLU A 134 -7.24 -10.43 0.97
C GLU A 134 -8.59 -9.90 1.50
N LEU A 135 -9.65 -10.68 1.30
CA LEU A 135 -11.03 -10.34 1.69
C LEU A 135 -11.34 -10.74 3.13
#